data_AF-A0A2W4WI79-F1
#
_entry.id   AF-A0A2W4WI79-F1
#
_cell.length_a   1.000
_cell.length_b   1.000
_cell.length_c   1.000
_cell.angle_alpha   90.00
_cell.angle_beta   90.00
_cell.angle_gamma   90.00
#
_symmetry.space_group_name_H-M   'P 1'
#
loop_
_entity.id
_entity.type
_entity.pdbx_description
1 polymer ?
#
loop_
_entity_poly.entity_id
_entity_poly.type
_entity_poly.pdbx_seq_one_letter_code
_entity_poly.pdbx_strand_id
1 'polypeptide(L)' 'MPLKELLNEAKNLDIQEQIQLATQLLQWVEIKINQKPQECSSKQLRQAGLGLGSCIFTADFDDPLPDEFWLGES' A
#
# COMPACT_ATOMS: atom_id res chain seq x y z
N MET A 1 18.56 -6.30 -7.46
CA MET A 1 18.85 -7.72 -7.60
C MET A 1 17.53 -8.47 -7.80
N PRO A 2 17.32 -9.13 -8.95
CA PRO A 2 16.13 -9.95 -9.21
C PRO A 2 16.09 -11.22 -8.34
N LEU A 3 14.87 -11.71 -8.08
CA LEU A 3 14.60 -12.89 -7.23
C LEU A 3 15.34 -14.15 -7.69
N LYS A 4 15.57 -14.29 -9.00
CA LYS A 4 16.35 -15.39 -9.59
C LYS A 4 17.81 -15.38 -9.18
N GLU A 5 18.42 -14.20 -9.05
CA GLU A 5 19.82 -14.07 -8.61
C GLU A 5 19.96 -14.44 -7.14
N LEU A 6 19.04 -13.97 -6.28
CA LEU A 6 19.00 -14.33 -4.86
C LEU A 6 18.87 -15.84 -4.63
N LEU A 7 18.01 -16.52 -5.41
CA LEU A 7 17.85 -17.97 -5.30
C LEU A 7 19.09 -18.74 -5.77
N ASN A 8 19.81 -18.22 -6.76
CA ASN A 8 21.06 -18.83 -7.21
C ASN A 8 22.17 -18.63 -6.18
N GLU A 9 22.22 -17.46 -5.54
CA GLU A 9 23.18 -17.19 -4.46
C GLU A 9 22.92 -18.06 -3.22
N ALA A 10 21.65 -18.23 -2.84
CA ALA A 10 21.27 -19.11 -1.73
C ALA A 10 21.65 -20.58 -1.96
N LYS A 11 21.67 -21.05 -3.23
CA LYS A 11 22.12 -22.40 -3.58
C LYS A 11 23.63 -22.61 -3.46
N ASN A 12 24.40 -21.53 -3.47
CA ASN A 12 25.85 -21.58 -3.38
C ASN A 12 26.35 -21.53 -1.93
N LEU A 13 25.46 -21.38 -0.95
CA LEU A 13 25.78 -21.40 0.48
C LEU A 13 26.15 -22.81 0.96
N ASP A 14 26.85 -22.89 2.09
CA ASP A 14 27.10 -24.17 2.75
C ASP A 14 25.79 -24.84 3.19
N ILE A 15 25.79 -26.17 3.30
CA ILE A 15 24.59 -26.92 3.67
C ILE A 15 24.03 -26.50 5.03
N GLN A 16 24.87 -26.11 5.99
CA GLN A 16 24.42 -25.62 7.30
C GLN A 16 23.71 -24.27 7.17
N GLU A 17 24.25 -23.38 6.34
CA GLU A 17 23.67 -22.06 6.08
C GLU A 17 22.33 -22.18 5.33
N GLN A 18 22.24 -23.12 4.38
CA GLN A 18 20.99 -23.43 3.68
C GLN A 18 19.91 -23.96 4.63
N ILE A 19 20.28 -24.86 5.56
CA ILE A 19 19.35 -25.40 6.57
C ILE A 19 18.89 -24.29 7.52
N GLN A 20 19.79 -23.42 7.96
CA GLN A 20 19.46 -22.30 8.82
C GLN A 20 18.49 -21.34 8.13
N LEU A 21 18.77 -20.98 6.87
CA LEU A 21 17.92 -20.11 6.07
C LEU A 21 16.54 -20.73 5.82
N ALA A 22 16.48 -22.02 5.49
CA ALA A 22 15.21 -22.74 5.34
C ALA A 22 14.38 -22.72 6.64
N THR A 23 15.03 -22.92 7.78
CA THR A 23 14.38 -22.89 9.10
C THR A 23 13.82 -21.51 9.41
N GLN A 24 14.57 -20.44 9.15
CA GLN A 24 14.11 -19.06 9.33
C GLN A 24 12.93 -18.72 8.42
N LEU A 25 12.94 -19.19 7.17
CA LEU A 25 11.81 -19.00 6.25
C LEU A 25 10.55 -19.73 6.74
N LEU A 26 10.68 -20.96 7.23
CA LEU A 26 9.54 -21.70 7.77
C LEU A 26 8.94 -21.01 9.01
N GLN A 27 9.78 -20.53 9.92
CA GLN A 27 9.34 -19.74 11.08
C GLN A 27 8.64 -18.44 10.65
N TRP A 28 9.19 -17.74 9.67
CA TRP A 28 8.58 -16.51 9.15
C TRP A 28 7.22 -16.78 8.51
N VAL A 29 7.09 -17.86 7.73
CA VAL A 29 5.82 -18.28 7.12
C VAL A 29 4.80 -18.63 8.21
N GLU A 30 5.20 -19.38 9.24
CA GLU A 30 4.34 -19.71 10.37
C GLU A 30 3.83 -18.46 11.09
N ILE A 31 4.70 -17.47 11.34
CA ILE A 31 4.31 -16.18 11.92
C ILE A 31 3.34 -15.42 11.00
N LYS A 32 3.61 -15.40 9.68
CA LYS A 32 2.77 -14.66 8.71
C LYS A 32 1.41 -15.30 8.46
N ILE A 33 1.32 -16.63 8.50
CA ILE A 33 0.05 -17.35 8.35
C ILE A 33 -0.78 -17.27 9.63
N ASN A 34 -0.14 -17.36 10.80
CA ASN A 34 -0.83 -17.29 12.09
C ASN A 34 -1.15 -15.85 12.53
N GLN A 35 -0.55 -14.85 11.90
CA GLN A 35 -1.12 -13.51 11.86
C GLN A 35 -2.45 -13.59 11.10
N LYS A 36 -3.54 -13.86 11.84
CA LYS A 36 -4.88 -13.44 11.41
C LYS A 36 -4.72 -12.05 10.82
N PRO A 37 -5.24 -11.76 9.62
CA PRO A 37 -5.39 -10.37 9.22
C PRO A 37 -6.12 -9.74 10.40
N GLN A 38 -5.46 -8.84 11.13
CA GLN A 38 -6.22 -7.87 11.88
C GLN A 38 -7.11 -7.30 10.79
N GLU A 39 -8.41 -7.59 10.85
CA GLU A 39 -9.35 -6.79 10.11
C GLU A 39 -8.95 -5.36 10.45
N CYS A 40 -8.44 -4.64 9.45
CA CYS A 40 -8.21 -3.22 9.54
C CYS A 40 -9.60 -2.61 9.67
N SER A 41 -10.21 -2.76 10.84
CA SER A 41 -11.46 -2.12 11.24
C SER A 41 -11.22 -0.65 11.54
N SER A 42 -9.97 -0.17 11.46
CA SER A 42 -9.74 1.22 11.11
C SER A 42 -10.04 1.38 9.61
N LYS A 43 -11.33 1.56 9.28
CA LYS A 43 -11.66 2.58 8.27
C LYS A 43 -10.79 3.77 8.63
N GLN A 44 -9.73 4.03 7.85
CA GLN A 44 -8.76 5.07 8.20
C GLN A 44 -9.55 6.32 8.53
N LEU A 45 -9.50 6.71 9.81
CA LEU A 45 -10.24 7.87 10.29
C LEU A 45 -9.68 9.03 9.48
N ARG A 46 -10.53 9.72 8.72
CA ARG A 46 -10.07 10.81 7.85
C ARG A 46 -9.36 11.84 8.73
N GLN A 47 -8.06 12.01 8.52
CA GLN A 47 -7.27 12.98 9.26
C GLN A 47 -7.35 14.30 8.50
N ALA A 48 -8.09 15.27 9.07
CA ALA A 48 -8.08 16.64 8.57
C ALA A 48 -6.68 17.27 8.77
N GLY A 49 -6.31 18.20 7.89
CA GLY A 49 -5.05 18.95 8.02
C GLY A 49 -3.79 18.23 7.53
N LEU A 50 -3.90 17.07 6.88
CA LEU A 50 -2.78 16.48 6.13
C LEU A 50 -2.60 17.23 4.81
N GLY A 51 -1.38 17.74 4.57
CA GLY A 51 -1.07 18.47 3.33
C GLY A 51 -1.85 19.78 3.23
N LEU A 52 -1.63 20.70 4.19
CA LEU A 52 -2.12 22.09 4.16
C LEU A 52 -1.51 22.85 2.98
N GLY A 53 -1.86 22.45 1.76
CA GLY A 53 -1.69 23.27 0.57
C GLY A 53 -2.63 24.46 0.64
N SER A 54 -2.28 25.52 -0.09
CA SER A 54 -3.20 26.64 -0.31
C SER A 54 -4.26 26.20 -1.30
N CYS A 55 -5.52 26.12 -0.87
CA CYS A 55 -6.67 26.00 -1.76
C CYS A 55 -7.08 27.40 -2.18
N ILE A 56 -6.99 27.72 -3.47
CA ILE A 56 -7.50 28.97 -4.02
C ILE A 56 -8.84 28.66 -4.66
N PHE A 57 -9.90 29.22 -4.10
CA PHE A 57 -11.22 29.20 -4.71
C PHE A 57 -11.42 30.49 -5.49
N THR A 58 -12.05 30.39 -6.64
CA THR A 58 -12.55 31.55 -7.37
C THR A 58 -13.77 32.12 -6.65
N ALA A 59 -14.07 33.41 -6.87
CA ALA A 59 -15.14 34.11 -6.15
C ALA A 59 -16.54 33.56 -6.45
N ASP A 60 -16.68 32.79 -7.53
CA ASP A 60 -17.88 32.16 -8.06
C ASP A 60 -18.02 30.67 -7.65
N PHE A 61 -17.20 30.17 -6.72
CA PHE A 61 -17.27 28.76 -6.30
C PHE A 61 -18.65 28.36 -5.76
N ASP A 62 -19.33 29.28 -5.09
CA ASP A 62 -20.67 29.05 -4.53
C ASP A 62 -21.80 29.37 -5.54
N ASP A 63 -21.46 29.88 -6.73
CA ASP A 63 -22.45 30.22 -7.74
C ASP A 63 -22.99 28.94 -8.42
N PRO A 64 -24.29 28.90 -8.75
CA PRO A 64 -24.85 27.76 -9.47
C PRO A 64 -24.21 27.63 -10.85
N LEU A 65 -23.84 26.40 -11.22
CA LEU A 65 -23.37 26.12 -12.57
C LEU A 65 -24.50 26.37 -13.58
N PRO A 66 -24.19 26.87 -14.80
CA PRO A 66 -25.17 27.11 -15.85
C PRO A 66 -25.98 25.86 -16.22
N ASP A 67 -27.19 26.04 -16.74
CA ASP A 67 -28.07 24.94 -17.12
C ASP A 67 -27.43 24.02 -18.17
N GLU A 68 -26.60 24.56 -19.06
CA GLU A 68 -25.86 23.81 -20.07
C GLU A 68 -24.94 22.75 -19.45
N PHE A 69 -24.34 23.04 -18.29
CA PHE A 69 -23.53 22.07 -17.54
C PHE A 69 -24.38 20.89 -17.04
N TRP A 70 -25.60 21.17 -16.56
CA TRP A 70 -26.50 20.16 -16.03
C TRP A 70 -27.21 19.36 -17.11
N LEU A 71 -27.51 19.99 -18.24
CA LEU A 71 -28.24 19.40 -19.37
C LEU A 71 -27.30 18.69 -20.36
N GLY A 72 -25.98 18.92 -20.27
CA GLY A 72 -24.99 18.31 -21.16
C GLY A 72 -25.09 18.80 -22.60
N GLU A 73 -25.64 19.99 -22.81
CA GLU A 73 -25.79 20.61 -24.12
C GLU A 73 -24.55 21.47 -24.40
N SER A 74 -23.92 21.25 -25.56
CA SER A 74 -22.68 21.91 -26.01
C SER A 74 -22.89 22.64 -27.33
#